data_AF-A0A7J4K0S5-F1
#
_entry.id   AF-A0A7J4K0S5-F1
#
_cell.length_a   1.000
_cell.length_b   1.000
_cell.length_c   1.000
_cell.angle_alpha   90.00
_cell.angle_beta   90.00
_cell.angle_gamma   90.00
#
_symmetry.space_group_name_H-M   'P 1'
#
loop_
_entity.id
_entity.type
_entity.pdbx_description
1 polymer ?
#
loop_
_entity_poly.entity_id
_entity_poly.type
_entity_poly.pdbx_seq_one_letter_code
_entity_poly.pdbx_strand_id
1 'polypeptide(L)'
;MMAKKKTKKAPARKTLKTARPVKRGRKPSKFARVTGGLKKKVKNRFQKFYVLHRPAINNWRRSSYKTKKKQGICVKCKKKALKTSIFCAYHLAKSRVYNRR
;
A
#
# COMPACT_ATOMS: atom_id res chain seq x y z
N MET A 1 0.41 69.90 24.09
CA MET A 1 0.85 68.58 23.58
C MET A 1 -0.39 67.77 23.21
N MET A 2 -0.66 67.52 21.94
CA MET A 2 -1.85 66.77 21.49
C MET A 2 -1.40 65.56 20.67
N ALA A 3 -1.56 64.36 21.22
CA ALA A 3 -1.11 63.10 20.64
C ALA A 3 -2.06 62.62 19.52
N LYS A 4 -1.55 62.53 18.29
CA LYS A 4 -2.27 61.95 17.14
C LYS A 4 -2.44 60.44 17.32
N LYS A 5 -3.67 59.97 17.57
CA LYS A 5 -4.02 58.53 17.58
C LYS A 5 -3.89 57.96 16.16
N LYS A 6 -2.92 57.07 15.94
CA LYS A 6 -2.77 56.29 14.70
C LYS A 6 -3.83 55.18 14.68
N THR A 7 -4.77 55.25 13.74
CA THR A 7 -5.71 54.16 13.47
C THR A 7 -5.00 53.04 12.69
N LYS A 8 -4.93 51.84 13.27
CA LYS A 8 -4.41 50.64 12.61
C LYS A 8 -5.46 50.14 11.60
N LYS A 9 -5.18 50.25 10.30
CA LYS A 9 -6.00 49.64 9.24
C LYS A 9 -5.91 48.10 9.35
N ALA A 10 -7.06 47.43 9.42
CA ALA A 10 -7.13 45.97 9.37
C ALA A 10 -6.75 45.44 7.97
N PRO A 11 -6.03 44.31 7.85
CA PRO A 11 -5.69 43.75 6.55
C PRO A 11 -6.90 43.12 5.87
N ALA A 12 -7.02 43.36 4.56
CA ALA A 12 -8.10 42.89 3.71
C ALA A 12 -8.24 41.36 3.74
N ARG A 13 -9.49 40.90 3.93
CA ARG A 13 -9.91 39.49 3.90
C ARG A 13 -9.61 38.89 2.53
N LYS A 14 -8.62 38.00 2.44
CA LYS A 14 -8.33 37.23 1.22
C LYS A 14 -9.54 36.38 0.85
N THR A 15 -10.18 36.70 -0.27
CA THR A 15 -11.28 35.91 -0.83
C THR A 15 -10.76 34.53 -1.23
N LEU A 16 -11.41 33.47 -0.74
CA LEU A 16 -11.15 32.10 -1.19
C LEU A 16 -11.41 32.06 -2.69
N LYS A 17 -10.35 31.82 -3.48
CA LYS A 17 -10.48 31.54 -4.91
C LYS A 17 -11.37 30.32 -5.07
N THR A 18 -12.47 30.51 -5.79
CA THR A 18 -13.48 29.50 -6.12
C THR A 18 -12.81 28.26 -6.73
N ALA A 19 -13.21 27.09 -6.22
CA ALA A 19 -12.69 25.81 -6.68
C ALA A 19 -12.99 25.62 -8.18
N ARG A 20 -11.93 25.42 -8.97
CA ARG A 20 -12.07 25.08 -10.40
C ARG A 20 -12.88 23.79 -10.55
N PRO A 21 -13.84 23.72 -11.50
CA PRO A 21 -14.60 22.49 -11.74
C PRO A 21 -13.65 21.38 -12.21
N VAL A 22 -13.64 20.28 -11.46
CA VAL A 22 -12.84 19.09 -11.79
C VAL A 22 -13.39 18.50 -13.09
N LYS A 23 -12.65 18.65 -14.19
CA LYS A 23 -12.98 18.05 -15.50
C LYS A 23 -13.21 16.55 -15.31
N ARG A 24 -14.47 16.12 -15.44
CA ARG A 24 -14.89 14.72 -15.48
C ARG A 24 -14.41 14.12 -16.79
N GLY A 25 -13.23 13.50 -16.76
CA GLY A 25 -12.66 12.89 -17.97
C GLY A 25 -11.33 12.15 -17.77
N ARG A 26 -10.95 11.82 -16.53
CA ARG A 26 -9.76 10.98 -16.33
C ARG A 26 -10.12 9.54 -16.62
N LYS A 27 -9.60 9.00 -17.73
CA LYS A 27 -9.60 7.56 -18.02
C LYS A 27 -9.18 6.81 -16.75
N PRO A 28 -9.90 5.73 -16.35
CA PRO A 28 -9.56 5.00 -15.15
C PRO A 28 -8.10 4.57 -15.22
N SER A 29 -7.39 4.76 -14.11
CA SER A 29 -5.99 4.39 -13.98
C SER A 29 -5.82 2.93 -14.42
N LYS A 30 -4.65 2.59 -14.97
CA LYS A 30 -4.34 1.21 -15.40
C LYS A 30 -4.65 0.20 -14.27
N PHE A 31 -4.46 0.62 -13.02
CA PHE A 31 -4.83 -0.10 -11.80
C PHE A 31 -6.34 -0.32 -11.63
N ALA A 32 -7.17 0.70 -11.88
CA ALA A 32 -8.63 0.60 -11.81
C ALA A 32 -9.20 -0.35 -12.88
N ARG A 33 -8.58 -0.42 -14.06
CA ARG A 33 -8.96 -1.38 -15.13
C ARG A 33 -8.65 -2.83 -14.75
N VAL A 34 -7.46 -3.08 -14.18
CA VAL A 34 -7.07 -4.43 -13.73
C VAL A 34 -7.95 -4.90 -12.56
N THR A 35 -8.19 -4.03 -11.58
CA THR A 35 -9.00 -4.36 -10.40
C THR A 35 -10.50 -4.46 -10.71
N GLY A 36 -11.02 -3.70 -11.68
CA GLY A 36 -12.40 -3.78 -12.15
C GLY A 36 -12.79 -5.15 -12.72
N GLY A 37 -11.90 -5.79 -13.47
CA GLY A 37 -12.11 -7.16 -13.99
C GLY A 37 -11.99 -8.25 -12.92
N LEU A 38 -11.13 -8.04 -11.91
CA LEU A 38 -10.93 -8.98 -10.80
C LEU A 38 -12.08 -8.97 -9.78
N LYS A 39 -12.79 -7.84 -9.60
CA LYS A 39 -13.97 -7.75 -8.73
C LYS A 39 -15.09 -8.71 -9.14
N LYS A 40 -15.24 -9.01 -10.43
CA LYS A 40 -16.25 -9.95 -10.95
C LYS A 40 -15.85 -11.42 -10.83
N LYS A 41 -14.55 -11.74 -10.72
CA LYS A 41 -14.04 -13.13 -10.73
C LYS A 41 -13.90 -13.77 -9.35
N VAL A 42 -13.90 -12.98 -8.27
CA VAL A 42 -13.53 -13.49 -6.94
C VAL A 42 -14.70 -13.32 -5.96
N LYS A 43 -15.42 -14.43 -5.68
CA LYS A 43 -16.57 -14.46 -4.76
C LYS A 43 -16.18 -14.18 -3.29
N ASN A 44 -14.97 -14.58 -2.88
CA ASN A 44 -14.55 -14.52 -1.49
C ASN A 44 -13.88 -13.17 -1.12
N ARG A 45 -14.34 -12.54 -0.02
CA ARG A 45 -13.81 -11.27 0.50
C ARG A 45 -12.30 -11.30 0.77
N PHE A 46 -11.77 -12.42 1.27
CA PHE A 46 -10.36 -12.57 1.61
C PHE A 46 -9.48 -12.70 0.36
N GLN A 47 -9.96 -13.44 -0.64
CA GLN A 47 -9.26 -13.54 -1.92
C GLN A 47 -9.26 -12.20 -2.65
N LYS A 48 -10.37 -11.45 -2.59
CA LYS A 48 -10.48 -10.09 -3.14
C LYS A 48 -9.47 -9.16 -2.48
N PHE A 49 -9.37 -9.18 -1.14
CA PHE A 49 -8.34 -8.45 -0.40
C PHE A 49 -6.94 -8.85 -0.85
N TYR A 50 -6.64 -10.15 -0.92
CA TYR A 50 -5.32 -10.63 -1.32
C TYR A 50 -4.93 -10.13 -2.71
N VAL A 51 -5.83 -10.21 -3.69
CA VAL A 51 -5.59 -9.75 -5.06
C VAL A 51 -5.30 -8.25 -5.10
N LEU A 52 -6.14 -7.45 -4.43
CA LEU A 52 -6.03 -5.99 -4.43
C LEU A 52 -4.72 -5.53 -3.78
N HIS A 53 -4.30 -6.18 -2.70
CA HIS A 53 -3.12 -5.80 -1.93
C HIS A 53 -1.88 -6.62 -2.29
N ARG A 54 -1.95 -7.56 -3.24
CA ARG A 54 -0.84 -8.44 -3.64
C ARG A 54 0.45 -7.68 -3.93
N PRO A 55 0.45 -6.55 -4.68
CA PRO A 55 1.68 -5.82 -4.97
C PRO A 55 2.33 -5.25 -3.71
N ALA A 56 1.53 -4.67 -2.81
CA ALA A 56 2.00 -4.12 -1.54
C ALA A 56 2.58 -5.23 -0.64
N ILE A 57 1.88 -6.37 -0.54
CA ILE A 57 2.33 -7.55 0.22
C ILE A 57 3.66 -8.07 -0.32
N ASN A 58 3.81 -8.14 -1.65
CA ASN A 58 5.04 -8.59 -2.28
C ASN A 58 6.20 -7.62 -2.04
N ASN A 59 5.96 -6.31 -2.13
CA ASN A 59 6.97 -5.30 -1.81
C ASN A 59 7.42 -5.40 -0.35
N TRP A 60 6.48 -5.53 0.59
CA TRP A 60 6.80 -5.71 2.01
C TRP A 60 7.58 -7.01 2.28
N ARG A 61 7.26 -8.10 1.57
CA ARG A 61 8.01 -9.36 1.65
C ARG A 61 9.43 -9.22 1.12
N ARG A 62 9.62 -8.50 0.01
CA ARG A 62 10.94 -8.26 -0.59
C ARG A 62 11.81 -7.37 0.29
N SER A 63 11.25 -6.28 0.83
CA SER A 63 11.99 -5.38 1.72
C SER A 63 12.43 -6.07 3.01
N SER A 64 11.56 -6.89 3.60
CA SER A 64 11.87 -7.66 4.82
C SER A 64 12.67 -8.95 4.58
N TYR A 65 13.07 -9.25 3.34
CA TYR A 65 13.74 -10.52 3.00
C TYR A 65 15.10 -10.65 3.69
N LYS A 66 15.97 -9.64 3.52
CA LYS A 66 17.34 -9.67 4.04
C LYS A 66 17.35 -9.71 5.57
N THR A 67 16.45 -8.98 6.22
CA THR A 67 16.35 -8.92 7.68
C THR A 67 15.86 -10.25 8.25
N LYS A 68 14.79 -10.83 7.70
CA LYS A 68 14.26 -12.13 8.15
C LYS A 68 15.26 -13.26 7.94
N LYS A 69 15.99 -13.25 6.81
CA LYS A 69 17.05 -14.25 6.55
C LYS A 69 18.13 -14.20 7.62
N LYS A 70 18.61 -13.01 7.99
CA LYS A 70 19.63 -12.85 9.05
C LYS A 70 19.12 -13.29 10.43
N GLN A 71 17.84 -13.04 10.72
CA GLN A 71 17.21 -13.40 12.00
C GLN A 71 16.79 -14.88 12.09
N GLY A 72 16.99 -15.69 11.04
CA GLY A 72 16.51 -17.07 11.01
C GLY A 72 14.98 -17.18 11.06
N ILE A 73 14.27 -16.19 10.52
CA ILE A 73 12.80 -16.15 10.44
C ILE A 73 12.37 -16.51 9.02
N CYS A 74 11.29 -17.28 8.89
CA CYS A 74 10.76 -17.65 7.59
C CYS A 74 10.34 -16.40 6.78
N VAL A 75 10.83 -16.25 5.56
CA VAL A 75 10.52 -15.07 4.72
C VAL A 75 9.03 -14.94 4.37
N LYS A 76 8.30 -16.06 4.27
CA LYS A 76 6.87 -16.08 3.91
C LYS A 76 5.94 -15.81 5.09
N CYS A 77 6.35 -16.14 6.32
CA CYS A 77 5.56 -15.95 7.54
C CYS A 77 6.40 -15.31 8.66
N LYS A 78 6.01 -15.51 9.92
CA LYS A 78 6.76 -15.02 11.10
C LYS A 78 7.29 -16.17 11.98
N LYS A 79 7.18 -17.42 11.50
CA LYS A 79 7.67 -18.61 12.21
C LYS A 79 9.18 -18.74 12.04
N LYS A 80 9.85 -19.43 12.99
CA LYS A 80 11.28 -19.78 12.87
C LYS A 80 11.55 -20.55 11.57
N ALA A 81 12.64 -20.20 10.90
CA ALA A 81 13.15 -20.91 9.74
C ALA A 81 13.94 -22.15 10.18
N LEU A 82 14.11 -23.10 9.27
CA LEU A 82 14.99 -24.25 9.52
C LEU A 82 16.46 -23.81 9.39
N LYS A 83 17.40 -24.41 10.12
CA LYS A 83 18.82 -24.05 10.03
C LYS A 83 19.38 -24.13 8.60
N THR A 84 18.87 -25.07 7.81
CA THR A 84 19.30 -25.32 6.43
C THR A 84 18.48 -24.55 5.38
N SER A 85 17.46 -23.78 5.78
CA SER A 85 16.55 -23.15 4.82
C SER A 85 16.00 -21.81 5.28
N ILE A 86 15.68 -20.94 4.32
CA ILE A 86 15.06 -19.63 4.55
C ILE A 86 13.55 -19.74 4.85
N PHE A 87 13.00 -20.95 4.78
CA PHE A 87 11.60 -21.25 5.04
C PHE A 87 11.42 -22.09 6.31
N CYS A 88 10.26 -21.97 6.94
CA CYS A 88 9.82 -22.93 7.96
C CYS A 88 9.42 -24.25 7.31
N ALA A 89 9.35 -25.34 8.09
CA ALA A 89 9.00 -26.67 7.60
C ALA A 89 7.74 -26.69 6.70
N TYR A 90 6.67 -26.01 7.14
CA TYR A 90 5.43 -25.88 6.38
C TYR A 90 5.63 -25.25 4.99
N HIS A 91 6.31 -24.10 4.93
CA HIS A 91 6.52 -23.41 3.65
C HIS A 91 7.54 -24.12 2.78
N LEU A 92 8.49 -24.85 3.37
CA LEU A 92 9.44 -25.67 2.62
C LEU A 92 8.70 -26.85 1.95
N ALA A 93 7.88 -27.59 2.70
CA ALA A 93 7.05 -28.67 2.16
C ALA A 93 6.14 -28.16 1.03
N LYS A 94 5.47 -27.03 1.25
CA LYS A 94 4.61 -26.43 0.22
C LYS A 94 5.40 -26.00 -1.03
N SER A 95 6.60 -25.45 -0.85
CA SER A 95 7.47 -25.07 -1.98
C SER A 95 7.95 -26.29 -2.75
N ARG A 96 8.24 -27.42 -2.08
CA ARG A 96 8.57 -28.69 -2.74
C ARG A 96 7.42 -29.19 -3.61
N VAL A 97 6.17 -29.11 -3.13
CA VAL A 97 5.00 -29.50 -3.94
C VAL A 97 4.84 -28.62 -5.17
N TYR A 98 5.04 -27.30 -5.04
CA TYR A 98 4.96 -26.38 -6.18
C TYR A 98 6.07 -26.61 -7.20
N ASN A 99 7.30 -26.90 -6.75
CA ASN A 99 8.47 -27.08 -7.63
C ASN A 99 8.57 -28.49 -8.24
N ARG A 100 7.68 -29.42 -7.88
CA ARG A 100 7.57 -30.75 -8.51
C ARG A 100 6.74 -30.73 -9.80
N ARG A 101 6.10 -29.61 -10.11
CA ARG A 101 5.48 -29.35 -11.42
C ARG A 101 6.52 -28.73 -12.34
#